data_AF-A0A502JP36-F1
#
_entry.id   AF-A0A502JP36-F1
#
_cell.length_a   1.000
_cell.length_b   1.000
_cell.length_c   1.000
_cell.angle_alpha   90.00
_cell.angle_beta   90.00
_cell.angle_gamma   90.00
#
_symmetry.space_group_name_H-M   'P 1'
#
loop_
_entity.id
_entity.type
_entity.pdbx_description
1 polymer ?
#
loop_
_entity_poly.entity_id
_entity_poly.type
_entity_poly.pdbx_seq_one_letter_code
_entity_poly.pdbx_strand_id
1 'polypeptide(L)'
;MKNLLTNPQPSQSDYINAIVKLGSRVYEAAQVTPLQKMGKLSERLHNNIWIKREDRQPVNSFKLRGAYAMISSLSAEQKAAGVIAASAGNHAQGVALSAKQLGLKALIVMPQNTPSIKVDAVRSFGGEVLLHGANFDEAKAKAIELSKEKNMTFIPPFDHPLVIAGQGTLAMEMLQQVADLDYVFVQVGGGGLAAGVAILLKQFMPEIKIIGVESKDSACLKAALDKGEPTDLTHVGLFADGVAVKRIGDETFRLCQQYLDDMVLVDSDEVCAAMKDLFENVRAVAEPSGALGLAGLKKYAKQNHIEGKNMAAILSGANLNFHTLRYVSERCEIGENREALLAVTMSEQPGSFLKFAYVLGNRAVTEFSYRYADDKRACVFVGVRTTNEQEKADIIADLTKNGFDVEDMSDDDIAKTHVRYLMGGRAANDNERLYTFEFPEQKGALLKFLETLQNRWNISLFHYRAHGADYGNILAGFQIEEGEQSEFEQALAQLNYVFEDVTESKSYRYFLR
;
A
#
# COMPACT_ATOMS: atom_id res chain seq x y z
N MET A 1 3.32 -36.62 9.54
CA MET A 1 4.01 -35.87 10.60
C MET A 1 5.48 -36.28 10.66
N LYS A 2 5.84 -37.49 11.14
CA LYS A 2 7.24 -37.97 11.15
C LYS A 2 7.97 -37.81 9.80
N ASN A 3 7.34 -38.20 8.68
CA ASN A 3 7.94 -38.04 7.34
C ASN A 3 8.28 -36.57 6.99
N LEU A 4 7.46 -35.59 7.37
CA LEU A 4 7.75 -34.16 7.10
C LEU A 4 8.85 -33.59 7.98
N LEU A 5 9.20 -34.27 9.07
CA LEU A 5 10.29 -33.90 9.97
C LEU A 5 11.63 -34.51 9.55
N THR A 6 11.61 -35.58 8.74
CA THR A 6 12.80 -36.36 8.41
C THR A 6 13.09 -36.45 6.91
N ASN A 7 12.12 -36.20 6.04
CA ASN A 7 12.28 -36.25 4.59
C ASN A 7 12.48 -34.83 4.02
N PRO A 8 13.63 -34.55 3.37
CA PRO A 8 13.89 -33.25 2.75
C PRO A 8 13.02 -32.96 1.52
N GLN A 9 12.43 -33.99 0.89
CA GLN A 9 11.52 -33.83 -0.25
C GLN A 9 10.25 -34.67 -0.05
N PRO A 10 9.30 -34.18 0.74
CA PRO A 10 8.04 -34.87 0.96
C PRO A 10 7.22 -35.02 -0.32
N SER A 11 6.51 -36.15 -0.43
CA SER A 11 5.60 -36.40 -1.53
C SER A 11 4.34 -35.52 -1.43
N GLN A 12 3.60 -35.38 -2.53
CA GLN A 12 2.30 -34.71 -2.53
C GLN A 12 1.37 -35.31 -1.44
N SER A 13 1.28 -36.65 -1.38
CA SER A 13 0.45 -37.34 -0.39
C SER A 13 0.89 -37.09 1.05
N ASP A 14 2.20 -36.93 1.32
CA ASP A 14 2.68 -36.56 2.65
C ASP A 14 2.17 -35.19 3.07
N TYR A 15 2.18 -34.21 2.16
CA TYR A 15 1.64 -32.87 2.39
C TYR A 15 0.14 -32.90 2.64
N ILE A 16 -0.64 -33.57 1.79
CA ILE A 16 -2.10 -33.66 1.95
C ILE A 16 -2.46 -34.30 3.30
N ASN A 17 -1.84 -35.43 3.63
CA ASN A 17 -2.04 -36.09 4.92
C ASN A 17 -1.70 -35.17 6.10
N ALA A 18 -0.67 -34.33 5.96
CA ALA A 18 -0.32 -33.39 6.99
C ALA A 18 -1.29 -32.22 7.07
N ILE A 19 -1.70 -31.62 5.95
CA ILE A 19 -2.68 -30.53 5.92
C ILE A 19 -3.98 -30.97 6.61
N VAL A 20 -4.48 -32.17 6.28
CA VAL A 20 -5.69 -32.73 6.90
C VAL A 20 -5.49 -32.96 8.41
N LYS A 21 -4.37 -33.57 8.83
CA LYS A 21 -4.10 -33.84 10.25
C LYS A 21 -3.80 -32.59 11.07
N LEU A 22 -3.16 -31.60 10.45
CA LEU A 22 -2.81 -30.32 11.07
C LEU A 22 -4.01 -29.37 11.09
N GLY A 23 -4.97 -29.53 10.18
CA GLY A 23 -6.17 -28.69 10.11
C GLY A 23 -6.84 -28.53 11.46
N SER A 24 -7.14 -29.64 12.17
CA SER A 24 -7.76 -29.57 13.50
C SER A 24 -6.89 -28.86 14.55
N ARG A 25 -5.56 -29.00 14.47
CA ARG A 25 -4.62 -28.35 15.40
C ARG A 25 -4.49 -26.86 15.12
N VAL A 26 -4.38 -26.47 13.85
CA VAL A 26 -4.25 -25.07 13.44
C VAL A 26 -5.42 -24.23 13.99
N TYR A 27 -6.63 -24.80 14.08
CA TYR A 27 -7.80 -24.13 14.64
C TYR A 27 -7.83 -23.99 16.17
N GLU A 28 -6.86 -24.56 16.89
CA GLU A 28 -6.64 -24.22 18.31
C GLU A 28 -6.12 -22.77 18.46
N ALA A 29 -5.54 -22.22 17.39
CA ALA A 29 -4.93 -20.89 17.34
C ALA A 29 -5.57 -19.95 16.34
N ALA A 30 -5.73 -20.44 15.12
CA ALA A 30 -6.31 -19.73 13.99
C ALA A 30 -7.82 -19.95 13.95
N GLN A 31 -8.49 -19.17 13.10
CA GLN A 31 -9.90 -19.34 12.81
C GLN A 31 -10.13 -19.54 11.32
N VAL A 32 -11.25 -20.17 10.98
CA VAL A 32 -11.74 -20.22 9.59
C VAL A 32 -12.08 -18.80 9.18
N THR A 33 -11.46 -18.31 8.10
CA THR A 33 -11.66 -16.93 7.66
C THR A 33 -12.71 -16.85 6.54
N PRO A 34 -13.45 -15.74 6.39
CA PRO A 34 -14.40 -15.57 5.30
C PRO A 34 -13.72 -15.60 3.92
N LEU A 35 -14.38 -16.24 2.94
CA LEU A 35 -14.15 -16.01 1.51
C LEU A 35 -15.28 -15.12 1.00
N GLN A 36 -15.03 -13.82 0.91
CA GLN A 36 -16.06 -12.80 0.72
C GLN A 36 -16.10 -12.32 -0.74
N LYS A 37 -17.30 -12.20 -1.32
CA LYS A 37 -17.48 -11.63 -2.67
C LYS A 37 -17.22 -10.12 -2.66
N MET A 38 -16.47 -9.63 -3.65
CA MET A 38 -16.22 -8.20 -3.88
C MET A 38 -17.15 -7.69 -4.97
N GLY A 39 -18.36 -7.24 -4.60
CA GLY A 39 -19.44 -6.90 -5.56
C GLY A 39 -19.06 -5.85 -6.60
N LYS A 40 -18.58 -4.68 -6.18
CA LYS A 40 -18.22 -3.58 -7.10
C LYS A 40 -17.08 -3.98 -8.04
N LEU A 41 -16.08 -4.69 -7.51
CA LEU A 41 -14.96 -5.17 -8.32
C LEU A 41 -15.39 -6.27 -9.29
N SER A 42 -16.34 -7.12 -8.89
CA SER A 42 -16.91 -8.17 -9.74
C SER A 42 -17.62 -7.58 -10.95
N GLU A 43 -18.45 -6.57 -10.73
CA GLU A 43 -19.13 -5.83 -11.80
C GLU A 43 -18.12 -5.15 -12.73
N ARG A 44 -17.12 -4.47 -12.17
CA ARG A 44 -16.10 -3.74 -12.95
C ARG A 44 -15.22 -4.65 -13.83
N LEU A 45 -14.95 -5.87 -13.40
CA LEU A 45 -14.10 -6.82 -14.12
C LEU A 45 -14.90 -7.88 -14.88
N HIS A 46 -16.24 -7.85 -14.87
CA HIS A 46 -17.10 -8.89 -15.47
C HIS A 46 -16.74 -10.32 -15.01
N ASN A 47 -16.33 -10.48 -13.76
CA ASN A 47 -15.94 -11.75 -13.14
C ASN A 47 -16.47 -11.84 -11.71
N ASN A 48 -16.65 -13.04 -11.15
CA ASN A 48 -16.97 -13.20 -9.73
C ASN A 48 -15.68 -13.15 -8.91
N ILE A 49 -15.42 -12.01 -8.27
CA ILE A 49 -14.20 -11.80 -7.48
C ILE A 49 -14.44 -12.09 -6.02
N TRP A 50 -13.58 -12.95 -5.45
CA TRP A 50 -13.62 -13.37 -4.06
C TRP A 50 -12.32 -13.01 -3.34
N ILE A 51 -12.40 -12.65 -2.06
CA ILE A 51 -11.24 -12.35 -1.22
C ILE A 51 -11.25 -13.21 0.04
N LYS A 52 -10.16 -13.97 0.25
CA LYS A 52 -9.95 -14.78 1.46
C LYS A 52 -9.35 -13.92 2.56
N ARG A 53 -10.12 -13.67 3.63
CA ARG A 53 -9.87 -12.66 4.67
C ARG A 53 -8.93 -13.11 5.81
N GLU A 54 -7.67 -13.43 5.48
CA GLU A 54 -6.66 -13.82 6.49
C GLU A 54 -6.20 -12.66 7.39
N ASP A 55 -6.53 -11.42 7.04
CA ASP A 55 -6.45 -10.26 7.93
C ASP A 55 -7.27 -10.42 9.21
N ARG A 56 -8.26 -11.33 9.23
CA ARG A 56 -9.09 -11.56 10.42
C ARG A 56 -8.46 -12.52 11.42
N GLN A 57 -7.30 -13.11 11.15
CA GLN A 57 -6.63 -13.94 12.16
C GLN A 57 -6.28 -13.11 13.40
N PRO A 58 -6.10 -13.72 14.59
CA PRO A 58 -5.74 -12.99 15.81
C PRO A 58 -4.45 -12.15 15.72
N VAL A 59 -3.54 -12.50 14.81
CA VAL A 59 -2.30 -11.77 14.50
C VAL A 59 -2.39 -10.98 13.18
N ASN A 60 -3.61 -10.76 12.72
CA ASN A 60 -3.98 -10.05 11.49
C ASN A 60 -3.29 -10.56 10.22
N SER A 61 -2.86 -11.83 10.18
CA SER A 61 -2.24 -12.44 9.01
C SER A 61 -2.25 -13.97 9.06
N PHE A 62 -2.06 -14.61 7.90
CA PHE A 62 -2.04 -16.07 7.76
C PHE A 62 -0.87 -16.76 8.47
N LYS A 63 0.19 -16.02 8.85
CA LYS A 63 1.45 -16.59 9.37
C LYS A 63 1.27 -17.44 10.63
N LEU A 64 0.19 -17.20 11.38
CA LEU A 64 -0.21 -18.02 12.53
C LEU A 64 -0.37 -19.49 12.17
N ARG A 65 -0.91 -19.82 10.99
CA ARG A 65 -1.22 -21.19 10.60
C ARG A 65 0.03 -22.06 10.53
N GLY A 66 1.01 -21.67 9.71
CA GLY A 66 2.28 -22.40 9.59
C GLY A 66 3.13 -22.38 10.86
N ALA A 67 3.17 -21.26 11.58
CA ALA A 67 3.87 -21.18 12.86
C ALA A 67 3.29 -22.19 13.87
N TYR A 68 1.97 -22.18 14.06
CA TYR A 68 1.30 -23.07 14.97
C TYR A 68 1.42 -24.54 14.55
N ALA A 69 1.25 -24.83 13.24
CA ALA A 69 1.40 -26.17 12.71
C ALA A 69 2.78 -26.78 13.02
N MET A 70 3.85 -26.00 12.86
CA MET A 70 5.19 -26.46 13.20
C MET A 70 5.38 -26.59 14.71
N ILE A 71 5.04 -25.56 15.49
CA ILE A 71 5.32 -25.52 16.94
C ILE A 71 4.51 -26.60 17.69
N SER A 72 3.25 -26.81 17.32
CA SER A 72 2.41 -27.87 17.92
C SER A 72 2.94 -29.28 17.63
N SER A 73 3.72 -29.44 16.56
CA SER A 73 4.30 -30.71 16.09
C SER A 73 5.66 -31.04 16.70
N LEU A 74 6.26 -30.13 17.47
CA LEU A 74 7.54 -30.35 18.13
C LEU A 74 7.48 -31.46 19.18
N SER A 75 8.61 -32.12 19.43
CA SER A 75 8.75 -33.11 20.51
C SER A 75 8.63 -32.46 21.89
N ALA A 76 8.45 -33.27 22.94
CA ALA A 76 8.38 -32.75 24.31
C ALA A 76 9.70 -32.07 24.71
N GLU A 77 10.85 -32.61 24.29
CA GLU A 77 12.17 -32.04 24.56
C GLU A 77 12.35 -30.69 23.86
N GLN A 78 11.94 -30.59 22.58
CA GLN A 78 11.99 -29.35 21.81
C GLN A 78 11.06 -28.28 22.40
N LYS A 79 9.85 -28.67 22.83
CA LYS A 79 8.91 -27.78 23.51
C LYS A 79 9.47 -27.26 24.82
N ALA A 80 10.09 -28.12 25.63
CA ALA A 80 10.72 -27.72 26.89
C ALA A 80 11.87 -26.72 26.70
N ALA A 81 12.65 -26.87 25.62
CA ALA A 81 13.73 -25.93 25.28
C ALA A 81 13.22 -24.57 24.76
N GLY A 82 12.02 -24.54 24.17
CA GLY A 82 11.41 -23.34 23.60
C GLY A 82 11.77 -23.10 22.14
N VAL A 83 11.22 -22.02 21.58
CA VAL A 83 11.30 -21.72 20.14
C VAL A 83 11.93 -20.36 19.89
N ILE A 84 12.65 -20.22 18.78
CA ILE A 84 13.32 -18.99 18.39
C ILE A 84 13.04 -18.64 16.94
N ALA A 85 12.85 -17.36 16.63
CA ALA A 85 12.68 -16.89 15.26
C ALA A 85 13.33 -15.51 15.07
N ALA A 86 13.67 -15.18 13.82
CA ALA A 86 14.07 -13.84 13.42
C ALA A 86 13.00 -13.22 12.52
N SER A 87 12.40 -12.12 12.96
CA SER A 87 11.38 -11.36 12.23
C SER A 87 10.94 -10.15 13.03
N ALA A 88 10.68 -9.03 12.37
CA ALA A 88 10.04 -7.85 12.97
C ALA A 88 8.56 -7.68 12.55
N GLY A 89 7.98 -8.63 11.80
CA GLY A 89 6.62 -8.52 11.24
C GLY A 89 5.71 -9.71 11.55
N ASN A 90 4.82 -10.02 10.60
CA ASN A 90 3.75 -11.03 10.69
C ASN A 90 4.20 -12.39 11.23
N HIS A 91 5.38 -12.86 10.82
CA HIS A 91 5.92 -14.14 11.30
C HIS A 91 6.21 -14.14 12.80
N ALA A 92 6.78 -13.05 13.32
CA ALA A 92 7.10 -12.94 14.74
C ALA A 92 5.85 -12.96 15.62
N GLN A 93 4.79 -12.26 15.21
CA GLN A 93 3.51 -12.29 15.92
C GLN A 93 2.89 -13.70 15.89
N GLY A 94 2.95 -14.38 14.74
CA GLY A 94 2.50 -15.76 14.59
C GLY A 94 3.23 -16.73 15.52
N VAL A 95 4.57 -16.64 15.60
CA VAL A 95 5.39 -17.48 16.50
C VAL A 95 5.10 -17.15 17.97
N ALA A 96 5.04 -15.87 18.33
CA ALA A 96 4.78 -15.44 19.71
C ALA A 96 3.43 -15.94 20.21
N LEU A 97 2.35 -15.74 19.45
CA LEU A 97 1.02 -16.20 19.84
C LEU A 97 0.96 -17.73 19.92
N SER A 98 1.56 -18.43 18.95
CA SER A 98 1.59 -19.90 18.94
C SER A 98 2.29 -20.47 20.17
N ALA A 99 3.44 -19.90 20.55
CA ALA A 99 4.18 -20.31 21.73
C ALA A 99 3.39 -20.02 23.01
N LYS A 100 2.77 -18.84 23.12
CA LYS A 100 1.92 -18.46 24.27
C LYS A 100 0.77 -19.44 24.48
N GLN A 101 0.07 -19.82 23.41
CA GLN A 101 -1.05 -20.78 23.50
C GLN A 101 -0.61 -22.18 23.91
N LEU A 102 0.60 -22.59 23.54
CA LEU A 102 1.16 -23.89 23.88
C LEU A 102 1.98 -23.88 25.19
N GLY A 103 2.04 -22.74 25.89
CA GLY A 103 2.78 -22.59 27.14
C GLY A 103 4.30 -22.67 26.98
N LEU A 104 4.82 -22.29 25.80
CA LEU A 104 6.25 -22.36 25.45
C LEU A 104 6.90 -20.98 25.54
N LYS A 105 8.21 -20.95 25.77
CA LYS A 105 9.02 -19.73 25.61
C LYS A 105 9.27 -19.48 24.12
N ALA A 106 9.07 -18.23 23.69
CA ALA A 106 9.44 -17.78 22.35
C ALA A 106 10.42 -16.62 22.44
N LEU A 107 11.61 -16.78 21.85
CA LEU A 107 12.58 -15.72 21.67
C LEU A 107 12.52 -15.20 20.23
N ILE A 108 12.23 -13.92 20.06
CA ILE A 108 12.15 -13.25 18.76
C ILE A 108 13.32 -12.28 18.64
N VAL A 109 14.20 -12.55 17.68
CA VAL A 109 15.32 -11.66 17.36
C VAL A 109 14.90 -10.67 16.29
N MET A 110 15.10 -9.38 16.56
CA MET A 110 14.76 -8.29 15.64
C MET A 110 15.94 -7.33 15.49
N PRO A 111 16.06 -6.61 14.36
CA PRO A 111 17.03 -5.53 14.21
C PRO A 111 16.88 -4.44 15.28
N GLN A 112 17.98 -3.78 15.66
CA GLN A 112 17.98 -2.73 16.69
C GLN A 112 17.13 -1.51 16.34
N ASN A 113 16.99 -1.20 15.05
CA ASN A 113 16.18 -0.10 14.53
C ASN A 113 14.69 -0.46 14.35
N THR A 114 14.25 -1.62 14.85
CA THR A 114 12.84 -2.02 14.76
C THR A 114 11.94 -1.03 15.52
N PRO A 115 10.91 -0.45 14.89
CA PRO A 115 9.98 0.47 15.56
C PRO A 115 9.36 -0.15 16.83
N SER A 116 9.23 0.64 17.89
CA SER A 116 8.67 0.18 19.18
C SER A 116 7.32 -0.51 19.04
N ILE A 117 6.44 0.01 18.17
CA ILE A 117 5.13 -0.58 17.90
C ILE A 117 5.20 -2.05 17.43
N LYS A 118 6.21 -2.42 16.63
CA LYS A 118 6.42 -3.80 16.16
C LYS A 118 6.97 -4.69 17.28
N VAL A 119 7.84 -4.13 18.13
CA VAL A 119 8.39 -4.80 19.32
C VAL A 119 7.29 -5.08 20.35
N ASP A 120 6.47 -4.08 20.65
CA ASP A 120 5.43 -4.15 21.66
C ASP A 120 4.27 -5.07 21.22
N ALA A 121 3.98 -5.13 19.92
CA ALA A 121 3.04 -6.11 19.36
C ALA A 121 3.51 -7.56 19.64
N VAL A 122 4.79 -7.86 19.48
CA VAL A 122 5.30 -9.21 19.76
C VAL A 122 5.30 -9.53 21.25
N ARG A 123 5.63 -8.54 22.10
CA ARG A 123 5.55 -8.68 23.56
C ARG A 123 4.13 -8.92 24.04
N SER A 124 3.13 -8.24 23.48
CA SER A 124 1.72 -8.43 23.85
C SER A 124 1.20 -9.83 23.50
N PHE A 125 1.73 -10.42 22.43
CA PHE A 125 1.51 -11.83 22.06
C PHE A 125 2.35 -12.83 22.89
N GLY A 126 3.15 -12.38 23.85
CA GLY A 126 3.89 -13.22 24.80
C GLY A 126 5.29 -13.64 24.35
N GLY A 127 5.83 -13.03 23.29
CA GLY A 127 7.21 -13.26 22.85
C GLY A 127 8.22 -12.43 23.63
N GLU A 128 9.35 -13.06 24.01
CA GLU A 128 10.54 -12.36 24.47
C GLU A 128 11.26 -11.75 23.25
N VAL A 129 11.63 -10.48 23.30
CA VAL A 129 12.28 -9.79 22.17
C VAL A 129 13.74 -9.50 22.49
N LEU A 130 14.63 -9.90 21.58
CA LEU A 130 16.05 -9.53 21.56
C LEU A 130 16.32 -8.60 20.38
N LEU A 131 16.71 -7.36 20.66
CA LEU A 131 17.14 -6.41 19.63
C LEU A 131 18.63 -6.60 19.33
N HIS A 132 18.95 -7.08 18.13
CA HIS A 132 20.31 -7.35 17.70
C HIS A 132 20.49 -7.19 16.19
N GLY A 133 21.63 -6.63 15.79
CA GLY A 133 21.99 -6.40 14.39
C GLY A 133 21.41 -5.10 13.83
N ALA A 134 22.05 -4.59 12.78
CA ALA A 134 21.62 -3.39 12.05
C ALA A 134 20.51 -3.70 11.02
N ASN A 135 20.42 -4.95 10.56
CA ASN A 135 19.50 -5.40 9.53
C ASN A 135 18.94 -6.80 9.84
N PHE A 136 18.00 -7.26 9.02
CA PHE A 136 17.34 -8.55 9.18
C PHE A 136 18.31 -9.74 9.11
N ASP A 137 19.32 -9.69 8.24
CA ASP A 137 20.27 -10.80 8.06
C ASP A 137 21.15 -11.00 9.29
N GLU A 138 21.61 -9.91 9.92
CA GLU A 138 22.34 -9.96 11.20
C GLU A 138 21.46 -10.49 12.34
N ALA A 139 20.20 -10.03 12.43
CA ALA A 139 19.24 -10.54 13.40
C ALA A 139 18.97 -12.05 13.21
N LYS A 140 18.86 -12.49 11.94
CA LYS A 140 18.69 -13.90 11.57
C LYS A 140 19.93 -14.73 11.91
N ALA A 141 21.12 -14.25 11.60
CA ALA A 141 22.37 -14.91 11.96
C ALA A 141 22.45 -15.13 13.48
N LYS A 142 22.11 -14.12 14.28
CA LYS A 142 22.08 -14.24 15.74
C LYS A 142 21.01 -15.20 16.24
N ALA A 143 19.82 -15.23 15.62
CA ALA A 143 18.80 -16.22 15.97
C ALA A 143 19.26 -17.65 15.70
N ILE A 144 19.97 -17.89 14.60
CA ILE A 144 20.53 -19.22 14.28
C ILE A 144 21.65 -19.60 15.27
N GLU A 145 22.50 -18.65 15.64
CA GLU A 145 23.54 -18.84 16.65
C GLU A 145 22.93 -19.23 18.01
N LEU A 146 21.97 -18.43 18.51
CA LEU A 146 21.30 -18.65 19.78
C LEU A 146 20.44 -19.93 19.79
N SER A 147 19.87 -20.31 18.64
CA SER A 147 19.16 -21.59 18.49
C SER A 147 20.07 -22.76 18.83
N LYS A 148 21.33 -22.74 18.36
CA LYS A 148 22.32 -23.79 18.65
C LYS A 148 22.81 -23.72 20.09
N GLU A 149 23.14 -22.52 20.58
CA GLU A 149 23.67 -22.31 21.94
C GLU A 149 22.67 -22.71 23.03
N LYS A 150 21.41 -22.31 22.88
CA LYS A 150 20.34 -22.53 23.88
C LYS A 150 19.51 -23.78 23.60
N ASN A 151 19.85 -24.56 22.58
CA ASN A 151 19.09 -25.71 22.11
C ASN A 151 17.61 -25.38 21.80
N MET A 152 17.32 -24.14 21.41
CA MET A 152 15.98 -23.69 21.05
C MET A 152 15.67 -24.06 19.60
N THR A 153 14.43 -24.42 19.29
CA THR A 153 14.06 -24.78 17.92
C THR A 153 13.82 -23.54 17.07
N PHE A 154 14.61 -23.36 15.99
CA PHE A 154 14.39 -22.27 15.04
C PHE A 154 13.11 -22.49 14.23
N ILE A 155 12.22 -21.50 14.21
CA ILE A 155 10.96 -21.55 13.46
C ILE A 155 11.08 -20.70 12.18
N PRO A 156 11.27 -21.33 11.01
CA PRO A 156 11.40 -20.62 9.75
C PRO A 156 10.10 -19.94 9.30
N PRO A 157 10.19 -18.82 8.58
CA PRO A 157 9.03 -18.06 8.12
C PRO A 157 8.25 -18.68 6.95
N PHE A 158 8.85 -19.63 6.22
CA PHE A 158 8.22 -20.26 5.06
C PHE A 158 8.83 -21.62 4.68
N ASP A 159 10.16 -21.75 4.64
CA ASP A 159 10.85 -22.89 4.02
C ASP A 159 10.95 -24.10 4.97
N HIS A 160 9.80 -24.68 5.29
CA HIS A 160 9.74 -25.89 6.09
C HIS A 160 8.45 -26.66 5.79
N PRO A 161 8.49 -27.99 5.58
CA PRO A 161 7.33 -28.76 5.18
C PRO A 161 6.11 -28.62 6.10
N LEU A 162 6.31 -28.58 7.42
CA LEU A 162 5.21 -28.34 8.37
C LEU A 162 4.63 -26.92 8.30
N VAL A 163 5.46 -25.91 8.00
CA VAL A 163 5.00 -24.53 7.83
C VAL A 163 4.14 -24.46 6.57
N ILE A 164 4.63 -25.03 5.45
CA ILE A 164 3.92 -25.13 4.17
C ILE A 164 2.58 -25.85 4.35
N ALA A 165 2.57 -27.00 5.02
CA ALA A 165 1.35 -27.74 5.31
C ALA A 165 0.37 -26.95 6.19
N GLY A 166 0.87 -26.19 7.18
CA GLY A 166 0.04 -25.28 7.96
C GLY A 166 -0.62 -24.20 7.08
N GLN A 167 0.13 -23.60 6.15
CA GLN A 167 -0.45 -22.61 5.23
C GLN A 167 -1.48 -23.23 4.28
N GLY A 168 -1.27 -24.47 3.85
CA GLY A 168 -2.21 -25.21 3.00
C GLY A 168 -3.59 -25.45 3.62
N THR A 169 -3.74 -25.33 4.96
CA THR A 169 -5.07 -25.41 5.60
C THR A 169 -6.04 -24.35 5.07
N LEU A 170 -5.53 -23.19 4.64
CA LEU A 170 -6.31 -22.12 4.03
C LEU A 170 -7.02 -22.60 2.74
N ALA A 171 -6.33 -23.38 1.90
CA ALA A 171 -6.91 -23.87 0.66
C ALA A 171 -8.07 -24.85 0.90
N MET A 172 -8.04 -25.59 2.01
CA MET A 172 -9.14 -26.48 2.39
C MET A 172 -10.39 -25.66 2.69
N GLU A 173 -10.24 -24.54 3.39
CA GLU A 173 -11.35 -23.64 3.66
C GLU A 173 -11.89 -23.02 2.36
N MET A 174 -11.02 -22.63 1.43
CA MET A 174 -11.45 -22.07 0.14
C MET A 174 -12.34 -23.05 -0.64
N LEU A 175 -11.92 -24.31 -0.76
CA LEU A 175 -12.70 -25.36 -1.43
C LEU A 175 -14.05 -25.63 -0.76
N GLN A 176 -14.11 -25.54 0.58
CA GLN A 176 -15.35 -25.72 1.34
C GLN A 176 -16.30 -24.52 1.22
N GLN A 177 -15.77 -23.32 0.95
CA GLN A 177 -16.53 -22.08 0.91
C GLN A 177 -17.05 -21.74 -0.50
N VAL A 178 -16.24 -21.98 -1.53
CA VAL A 178 -16.59 -21.78 -2.94
C VAL A 178 -15.97 -22.93 -3.74
N ALA A 179 -16.82 -23.85 -4.20
CA ALA A 179 -16.37 -25.09 -4.83
C ALA A 179 -15.97 -24.91 -6.31
N ASP A 180 -16.48 -23.87 -6.98
CA ASP A 180 -16.37 -23.65 -8.42
C ASP A 180 -15.37 -22.53 -8.79
N LEU A 181 -14.29 -22.37 -8.02
CA LEU A 181 -13.23 -21.42 -8.35
C LEU A 181 -12.50 -21.84 -9.63
N ASP A 182 -12.32 -20.91 -10.57
CA ASP A 182 -11.53 -21.13 -11.79
C ASP A 182 -10.07 -20.68 -11.58
N TYR A 183 -9.85 -19.60 -10.84
CA TYR A 183 -8.54 -18.99 -10.62
C TYR A 183 -8.30 -18.66 -9.15
N VAL A 184 -7.09 -18.92 -8.66
CA VAL A 184 -6.61 -18.52 -7.33
C VAL A 184 -5.30 -17.77 -7.46
N PHE A 185 -5.26 -16.54 -6.96
CA PHE A 185 -4.10 -15.67 -6.96
C PHE A 185 -3.45 -15.66 -5.58
N VAL A 186 -2.17 -16.03 -5.53
CA VAL A 186 -1.43 -16.19 -4.29
C VAL A 186 -0.15 -15.38 -4.31
N GLN A 187 -0.02 -14.45 -3.37
CA GLN A 187 1.19 -13.67 -3.19
C GLN A 187 2.38 -14.54 -2.79
N VAL A 188 3.53 -14.26 -3.39
CA VAL A 188 4.79 -14.97 -3.21
C VAL A 188 5.80 -14.00 -2.60
N GLY A 189 6.25 -14.34 -1.38
CA GLY A 189 7.52 -13.87 -0.83
C GLY A 189 8.47 -15.06 -0.84
N GLY A 190 8.67 -15.69 0.33
CA GLY A 190 9.40 -16.96 0.40
C GLY A 190 8.63 -18.20 -0.11
N GLY A 191 7.46 -18.03 -0.72
CA GLY A 191 6.71 -19.13 -1.37
C GLY A 191 5.92 -20.08 -0.46
N GLY A 192 6.02 -19.98 0.86
CA GLY A 192 5.35 -20.94 1.78
C GLY A 192 3.82 -20.97 1.66
N LEU A 193 3.19 -19.82 1.44
CA LEU A 193 1.74 -19.73 1.20
C LEU A 193 1.36 -20.34 -0.16
N ALA A 194 2.03 -19.90 -1.22
CA ALA A 194 1.79 -20.39 -2.58
C ALA A 194 1.99 -21.90 -2.69
N ALA A 195 3.08 -22.44 -2.15
CA ALA A 195 3.33 -23.88 -2.14
C ALA A 195 2.22 -24.65 -1.40
N GLY A 196 1.84 -24.21 -0.19
CA GLY A 196 0.82 -24.88 0.62
C GLY A 196 -0.55 -24.88 -0.04
N VAL A 197 -0.95 -23.73 -0.61
CA VAL A 197 -2.21 -23.59 -1.34
C VAL A 197 -2.19 -24.43 -2.62
N ALA A 198 -1.11 -24.35 -3.39
CA ALA A 198 -1.01 -25.00 -4.69
C ALA A 198 -1.07 -26.53 -4.58
N ILE A 199 -0.33 -27.13 -3.66
CA ILE A 199 -0.33 -28.58 -3.44
C ILE A 199 -1.75 -29.10 -3.16
N LEU A 200 -2.49 -28.43 -2.26
CA LEU A 200 -3.81 -28.89 -1.87
C LEU A 200 -4.81 -28.73 -3.01
N LEU A 201 -4.88 -27.55 -3.63
CA LEU A 201 -5.82 -27.30 -4.71
C LEU A 201 -5.55 -28.22 -5.90
N LYS A 202 -4.29 -28.38 -6.33
CA LYS A 202 -3.94 -29.28 -7.44
C LYS A 202 -4.23 -30.75 -7.17
N GLN A 203 -4.29 -31.17 -5.91
CA GLN A 203 -4.67 -32.55 -5.57
C GLN A 203 -6.18 -32.81 -5.74
N PHE A 204 -7.02 -31.86 -5.32
CA PHE A 204 -8.47 -32.06 -5.25
C PHE A 204 -9.21 -31.50 -6.45
N MET A 205 -8.74 -30.37 -6.99
CA MET A 205 -9.34 -29.63 -8.10
C MET A 205 -8.21 -29.17 -9.06
N PRO A 206 -7.58 -30.10 -9.81
CA PRO A 206 -6.41 -29.81 -10.67
C PRO A 206 -6.69 -28.77 -11.76
N GLU A 207 -7.95 -28.56 -12.13
CA GLU A 207 -8.43 -27.59 -13.12
C GLU A 207 -8.33 -26.14 -12.63
N ILE A 208 -8.27 -25.89 -11.32
CA ILE A 208 -8.09 -24.54 -10.78
C ILE A 208 -6.72 -24.03 -11.20
N LYS A 209 -6.70 -22.87 -11.85
CA LYS A 209 -5.45 -22.18 -12.20
C LYS A 209 -4.93 -21.38 -11.01
N ILE A 210 -3.68 -21.62 -10.64
CA ILE A 210 -3.03 -21.04 -9.47
C ILE A 210 -1.92 -20.13 -9.96
N ILE A 211 -2.14 -18.84 -9.78
CA ILE A 211 -1.27 -17.78 -10.29
C ILE A 211 -0.50 -17.20 -9.12
N GLY A 212 0.83 -17.33 -9.15
CA GLY A 212 1.69 -16.66 -8.18
C GLY A 212 1.80 -15.17 -8.49
N VAL A 213 1.78 -14.33 -7.45
CA VAL A 213 1.90 -12.88 -7.60
C VAL A 213 3.10 -12.36 -6.83
N GLU A 214 4.01 -11.65 -7.51
CA GLU A 214 5.15 -11.00 -6.88
C GLU A 214 5.15 -9.50 -7.14
N SER A 215 5.79 -8.74 -6.25
CA SER A 215 6.16 -7.36 -6.53
C SER A 215 7.29 -7.35 -7.55
N LYS A 216 7.25 -6.46 -8.54
CA LYS A 216 8.34 -6.25 -9.51
C LYS A 216 9.69 -6.04 -8.81
N ASP A 217 9.70 -5.35 -7.66
CA ASP A 217 10.91 -5.01 -6.92
C ASP A 217 11.41 -6.14 -6.01
N SER A 218 10.72 -7.28 -5.94
CA SER A 218 11.07 -8.42 -5.06
C SER A 218 10.68 -9.76 -5.69
N ALA A 219 10.81 -9.88 -7.01
CA ALA A 219 10.36 -11.02 -7.80
C ALA A 219 11.33 -12.23 -7.72
N CYS A 220 11.48 -12.79 -6.52
CA CYS A 220 12.48 -13.83 -6.24
C CYS A 220 12.14 -15.19 -6.87
N LEU A 221 10.84 -15.56 -6.94
CA LEU A 221 10.39 -16.78 -7.58
C LEU A 221 10.51 -16.65 -9.10
N LYS A 222 10.11 -15.52 -9.69
CA LYS A 222 10.29 -15.30 -11.13
C LYS A 222 11.76 -15.40 -11.54
N ALA A 223 12.66 -14.75 -10.80
CA ALA A 223 14.10 -14.85 -11.05
C ALA A 223 14.62 -16.28 -10.93
N ALA A 224 14.12 -17.05 -9.94
CA ALA A 224 14.48 -18.45 -9.76
C ALA A 224 13.93 -19.36 -10.88
N LEU A 225 12.69 -19.14 -11.33
CA LEU A 225 12.07 -19.89 -12.43
C LEU A 225 12.82 -19.66 -13.75
N ASP A 226 13.21 -18.41 -14.03
CA ASP A 226 13.95 -18.06 -15.25
C ASP A 226 15.35 -18.70 -15.29
N LYS A 227 15.97 -18.91 -14.12
CA LYS A 227 17.27 -19.59 -13.99
C LYS A 227 17.19 -21.10 -13.77
N GLY A 228 16.01 -21.61 -13.40
CA GLY A 228 15.80 -23.01 -13.03
C GLY A 228 16.28 -23.38 -11.62
N GLU A 229 16.76 -22.43 -10.82
CA GLU A 229 17.25 -22.66 -9.45
C GLU A 229 17.07 -21.45 -8.52
N PRO A 230 16.91 -21.65 -7.19
CA PRO A 230 16.78 -20.56 -6.23
C PRO A 230 17.98 -19.61 -6.26
N THR A 231 17.71 -18.35 -6.61
CA THR A 231 18.73 -17.32 -6.84
C THR A 231 18.52 -16.12 -5.91
N ASP A 232 19.62 -15.54 -5.44
CA ASP A 232 19.63 -14.28 -4.70
C ASP A 232 19.39 -13.07 -5.63
N LEU A 233 18.40 -12.24 -5.27
CA LEU A 233 18.24 -10.90 -5.83
C LEU A 233 19.33 -9.96 -5.31
N THR A 234 19.72 -8.96 -6.10
CA THR A 234 20.71 -7.95 -5.68
C THR A 234 20.13 -6.96 -4.67
N HIS A 235 18.84 -6.64 -4.83
CA HIS A 235 18.09 -5.73 -3.97
C HIS A 235 16.64 -6.21 -3.87
N VAL A 236 15.94 -5.74 -2.83
CA VAL A 236 14.50 -5.98 -2.63
C VAL A 236 13.81 -4.66 -2.29
N GLY A 237 12.66 -4.42 -2.90
CA GLY A 237 11.77 -3.32 -2.55
C GLY A 237 11.25 -3.43 -1.11
N LEU A 238 11.02 -2.28 -0.46
CA LEU A 238 10.59 -2.21 0.94
C LEU A 238 9.10 -1.88 1.11
N PHE A 239 8.39 -1.55 0.03
CA PHE A 239 6.98 -1.16 0.10
C PHE A 239 6.10 -2.33 0.56
N ALA A 240 6.26 -3.50 -0.05
CA ALA A 240 5.59 -4.74 0.35
C ALA A 240 6.52 -5.60 1.23
N ASP A 241 6.82 -5.12 2.44
CA ASP A 241 7.80 -5.71 3.36
C ASP A 241 7.57 -7.21 3.67
N GLY A 242 6.32 -7.67 3.73
CA GLY A 242 5.96 -9.07 3.94
C GLY A 242 6.36 -10.04 2.81
N VAL A 243 6.63 -9.52 1.60
CA VAL A 243 7.10 -10.28 0.44
C VAL A 243 8.49 -9.86 -0.03
N ALA A 244 9.17 -8.95 0.68
CA ALA A 244 10.53 -8.48 0.39
C ALA A 244 11.57 -9.57 0.73
N VAL A 245 11.59 -10.64 -0.06
CA VAL A 245 12.43 -11.82 0.15
C VAL A 245 13.49 -11.90 -0.94
N LYS A 246 14.77 -11.92 -0.53
CA LYS A 246 15.90 -11.91 -1.46
C LYS A 246 16.04 -13.21 -2.26
N ARG A 247 15.74 -14.35 -1.63
CA ARG A 247 15.86 -15.68 -2.21
C ARG A 247 14.67 -16.53 -1.79
N ILE A 248 14.01 -17.14 -2.76
CA ILE A 248 12.93 -18.10 -2.54
C ILE A 248 13.44 -19.29 -1.69
N GLY A 249 12.55 -19.96 -0.96
CA GLY A 249 12.89 -21.20 -0.25
C GLY A 249 13.21 -22.34 -1.20
N ASP A 250 14.01 -23.31 -0.76
CA ASP A 250 14.41 -24.44 -1.59
C ASP A 250 13.24 -25.39 -1.83
N GLU A 251 12.53 -25.75 -0.76
CA GLU A 251 11.37 -26.63 -0.86
C GLU A 251 10.17 -25.89 -1.45
N THR A 252 9.99 -24.61 -1.10
CA THR A 252 8.91 -23.82 -1.69
C THR A 252 9.11 -23.59 -3.19
N PHE A 253 10.35 -23.41 -3.67
CA PHE A 253 10.65 -23.33 -5.10
C PHE A 253 10.30 -24.62 -5.83
N ARG A 254 10.75 -25.78 -5.33
CA ARG A 254 10.44 -27.10 -5.92
C ARG A 254 8.92 -27.29 -6.10
N LEU A 255 8.16 -26.92 -5.07
CA LEU A 255 6.70 -27.05 -5.09
C LEU A 255 6.04 -26.02 -6.01
N CYS A 256 6.49 -24.76 -5.98
CA CYS A 256 5.93 -23.73 -6.85
C CYS A 256 6.19 -24.05 -8.33
N GLN A 257 7.39 -24.51 -8.68
CA GLN A 257 7.73 -24.96 -10.04
C GLN A 257 6.84 -26.11 -10.53
N GLN A 258 6.40 -26.98 -9.61
CA GLN A 258 5.57 -28.13 -9.94
C GLN A 258 4.07 -27.81 -10.04
N TYR A 259 3.56 -26.89 -9.20
CA TYR A 259 2.12 -26.74 -8.99
C TYR A 259 1.52 -25.37 -9.35
N LEU A 260 2.34 -24.33 -9.54
CA LEU A 260 1.82 -23.05 -10.06
C LEU A 260 1.67 -23.11 -11.58
N ASP A 261 0.59 -22.51 -12.09
CA ASP A 261 0.30 -22.50 -13.53
C ASP A 261 0.92 -21.29 -14.23
N ASP A 262 1.04 -20.16 -13.52
CA ASP A 262 1.65 -18.94 -14.06
C ASP A 262 2.11 -17.99 -12.94
N MET A 263 2.81 -16.92 -13.34
CA MET A 263 3.27 -15.83 -12.48
C MET A 263 2.87 -14.47 -13.06
N VAL A 264 2.46 -13.55 -12.19
CA VAL A 264 2.22 -12.15 -12.56
C VAL A 264 2.99 -11.20 -11.64
N LEU A 265 3.66 -10.21 -12.23
CA LEU A 265 4.39 -9.18 -11.50
C LEU A 265 3.58 -7.89 -11.43
N VAL A 266 3.54 -7.28 -10.25
CA VAL A 266 2.84 -6.01 -10.03
C VAL A 266 3.74 -4.94 -9.42
N ASP A 267 3.51 -3.69 -9.80
CA ASP A 267 4.18 -2.54 -9.19
C ASP A 267 3.44 -2.00 -7.96
N SER A 268 4.06 -1.02 -7.31
CA SER A 268 3.53 -0.39 -6.10
C SER A 268 2.21 0.35 -6.33
N ASP A 269 1.98 0.91 -7.52
CA ASP A 269 0.75 1.64 -7.84
C ASP A 269 -0.43 0.67 -8.03
N GLU A 270 -0.19 -0.45 -8.71
CA GLU A 270 -1.14 -1.57 -8.82
C GLU A 270 -1.53 -2.12 -7.43
N VAL A 271 -0.55 -2.23 -6.52
CA VAL A 271 -0.78 -2.64 -5.12
C VAL A 271 -1.60 -1.59 -4.36
N CYS A 272 -1.27 -0.31 -4.44
CA CYS A 272 -2.05 0.78 -3.84
C CYS A 272 -3.51 0.74 -4.30
N ALA A 273 -3.75 0.61 -5.60
CA ALA A 273 -5.10 0.51 -6.16
C ALA A 273 -5.86 -0.72 -5.62
N ALA A 274 -5.18 -1.85 -5.42
CA ALA A 274 -5.79 -3.04 -4.81
C ALA A 274 -6.12 -2.83 -3.32
N MET A 275 -5.27 -2.11 -2.56
CA MET A 275 -5.57 -1.73 -1.16
C MET A 275 -6.84 -0.88 -1.09
N LYS A 276 -6.99 0.09 -2.00
CA LYS A 276 -8.20 0.91 -2.12
C LYS A 276 -9.43 0.07 -2.45
N ASP A 277 -9.34 -0.83 -3.42
CA ASP A 277 -10.46 -1.71 -3.79
C ASP A 277 -10.93 -2.58 -2.62
N LEU A 278 -10.01 -3.10 -1.80
CA LEU A 278 -10.33 -3.85 -0.59
C LEU A 278 -11.11 -3.00 0.43
N PHE A 279 -10.68 -1.75 0.62
CA PHE A 279 -11.37 -0.82 1.49
C PHE A 279 -12.77 -0.47 0.96
N GLU A 280 -12.91 -0.17 -0.33
CA GLU A 280 -14.18 0.26 -0.93
C GLU A 280 -15.22 -0.85 -1.09
N ASN A 281 -14.78 -2.12 -1.24
CA ASN A 281 -15.66 -3.28 -1.42
C ASN A 281 -16.03 -3.96 -0.10
N VAL A 282 -15.04 -4.23 0.76
CA VAL A 282 -15.22 -5.10 1.94
C VAL A 282 -14.80 -4.44 3.25
N ARG A 283 -14.50 -3.13 3.23
CA ARG A 283 -14.06 -2.34 4.40
C ARG A 283 -12.87 -2.98 5.12
N ALA A 284 -11.98 -3.61 4.35
CA ALA A 284 -10.76 -4.19 4.86
C ALA A 284 -9.59 -3.24 4.61
N VAL A 285 -8.75 -3.04 5.62
CA VAL A 285 -7.50 -2.30 5.48
C VAL A 285 -6.39 -3.32 5.32
N ALA A 286 -5.83 -3.40 4.12
CA ALA A 286 -4.72 -4.31 3.82
C ALA A 286 -3.39 -3.67 4.19
N GLU A 287 -2.38 -4.48 4.51
CA GLU A 287 -0.99 -4.06 4.29
C GLU A 287 -0.62 -4.23 2.79
N PRO A 288 0.45 -3.60 2.27
CA PRO A 288 0.80 -3.71 0.86
C PRO A 288 0.99 -5.17 0.39
N SER A 289 1.67 -6.00 1.19
CA SER A 289 1.83 -7.43 0.90
C SER A 289 0.51 -8.21 0.93
N GLY A 290 -0.44 -7.74 1.75
CA GLY A 290 -1.81 -8.25 1.87
C GLY A 290 -2.65 -8.06 0.62
N ALA A 291 -2.46 -6.95 -0.09
CA ALA A 291 -3.22 -6.62 -1.30
C ALA A 291 -2.60 -7.17 -2.60
N LEU A 292 -1.38 -7.71 -2.54
CA LEU A 292 -0.61 -8.14 -3.71
C LEU A 292 -1.36 -9.15 -4.57
N GLY A 293 -1.98 -10.18 -3.97
CA GLY A 293 -2.77 -11.18 -4.71
C GLY A 293 -3.93 -10.57 -5.51
N LEU A 294 -4.59 -9.54 -4.97
CA LEU A 294 -5.68 -8.85 -5.67
C LEU A 294 -5.17 -7.95 -6.80
N ALA A 295 -4.02 -7.29 -6.60
CA ALA A 295 -3.38 -6.52 -7.66
C ALA A 295 -3.04 -7.42 -8.86
N GLY A 296 -2.45 -8.59 -8.59
CA GLY A 296 -2.15 -9.60 -9.60
C GLY A 296 -3.41 -10.09 -10.32
N LEU A 297 -4.48 -10.36 -9.59
CA LEU A 297 -5.78 -10.73 -10.15
C LEU A 297 -6.27 -9.70 -11.16
N LYS A 298 -6.33 -8.42 -10.77
CA LYS A 298 -6.83 -7.33 -11.62
C LYS A 298 -6.02 -7.24 -12.91
N LYS A 299 -4.69 -7.27 -12.79
CA LYS A 299 -3.78 -7.19 -13.93
C LYS A 299 -3.93 -8.38 -14.87
N TYR A 300 -3.94 -9.59 -14.31
CA TYR A 300 -4.03 -10.83 -15.08
C TYR A 300 -5.36 -10.96 -15.82
N ALA A 301 -6.48 -10.61 -15.16
CA ALA A 301 -7.80 -10.61 -15.79
C ALA A 301 -7.85 -9.65 -16.98
N LYS A 302 -7.31 -8.43 -16.83
CA LYS A 302 -7.24 -7.42 -17.89
C LYS A 302 -6.35 -7.86 -19.06
N GLN A 303 -5.15 -8.37 -18.78
CA GLN A 303 -4.18 -8.78 -19.80
C GLN A 303 -4.65 -9.98 -20.63
N ASN A 304 -5.41 -10.89 -20.03
CA ASN A 304 -5.87 -12.11 -20.67
C ASN A 304 -7.33 -12.05 -21.12
N HIS A 305 -7.99 -10.88 -21.02
CA HIS A 305 -9.40 -10.69 -21.37
C HIS A 305 -10.33 -11.76 -20.76
N ILE A 306 -10.11 -12.06 -19.48
CA ILE A 306 -10.88 -13.10 -18.78
C ILE A 306 -12.20 -12.48 -18.31
N GLU A 307 -13.32 -13.13 -18.62
CA GLU A 307 -14.66 -12.74 -18.19
C GLU A 307 -15.49 -13.97 -17.82
N GLY A 308 -16.50 -13.79 -16.97
CA GLY A 308 -17.45 -14.84 -16.55
C GLY A 308 -16.85 -15.90 -15.62
N LYS A 309 -15.70 -15.64 -15.00
CA LYS A 309 -14.95 -16.60 -14.17
C LYS A 309 -15.05 -16.33 -12.67
N ASN A 310 -14.92 -17.38 -11.87
CA ASN A 310 -14.79 -17.31 -10.42
C ASN A 310 -13.31 -17.18 -10.04
N MET A 311 -12.90 -16.01 -9.56
CA MET A 311 -11.50 -15.70 -9.27
C MET A 311 -11.36 -15.32 -7.80
N ALA A 312 -10.42 -15.94 -7.09
CA ALA A 312 -10.15 -15.63 -5.69
C ALA A 312 -8.73 -15.08 -5.50
N ALA A 313 -8.60 -14.08 -4.65
CA ALA A 313 -7.32 -13.60 -4.11
C ALA A 313 -7.27 -13.80 -2.59
N ILE A 314 -6.09 -13.74 -2.00
CA ILE A 314 -5.90 -13.84 -0.56
C ILE A 314 -5.52 -12.46 0.00
N LEU A 315 -6.27 -11.99 1.00
CA LEU A 315 -5.88 -10.85 1.82
C LEU A 315 -4.96 -11.34 2.94
N SER A 316 -3.65 -11.44 2.67
CA SER A 316 -2.73 -12.20 3.54
C SER A 316 -2.38 -11.50 4.87
N GLY A 317 -2.56 -10.20 4.97
CA GLY A 317 -2.19 -9.45 6.16
C GLY A 317 -2.74 -8.03 6.20
N ALA A 318 -2.76 -7.46 7.41
CA ALA A 318 -3.23 -6.10 7.69
C ALA A 318 -2.36 -5.35 8.72
N ASN A 319 -1.11 -5.77 8.93
CA ASN A 319 -0.21 -5.16 9.89
C ASN A 319 0.60 -4.00 9.25
N LEU A 320 -0.09 -2.91 8.94
CA LEU A 320 0.52 -1.69 8.40
C LEU A 320 0.66 -0.58 9.45
N ASN A 321 1.62 0.33 9.23
CA ASN A 321 1.62 1.61 9.92
C ASN A 321 0.54 2.52 9.30
N PHE A 322 -0.30 3.15 10.13
CA PHE A 322 -1.37 4.03 9.67
C PHE A 322 -0.88 5.15 8.73
N HIS A 323 0.31 5.70 8.95
CA HIS A 323 0.89 6.73 8.07
C HIS A 323 1.16 6.23 6.65
N THR A 324 1.30 4.91 6.45
CA THR A 324 1.41 4.31 5.11
C THR A 324 0.16 4.57 4.26
N LEU A 325 -1.01 4.71 4.89
CA LEU A 325 -2.25 5.01 4.19
C LEU A 325 -2.21 6.35 3.47
N ARG A 326 -1.42 7.32 3.97
CA ARG A 326 -1.20 8.59 3.27
C ARG A 326 -0.52 8.36 1.92
N TYR A 327 0.59 7.62 1.93
CA TYR A 327 1.31 7.27 0.70
C TYR A 327 0.41 6.50 -0.27
N VAL A 328 -0.38 5.54 0.24
CA VAL A 328 -1.31 4.75 -0.57
C VAL A 328 -2.39 5.65 -1.18
N SER A 329 -2.97 6.58 -0.40
CA SER A 329 -3.98 7.52 -0.89
C SER A 329 -3.42 8.41 -2.01
N GLU A 330 -2.25 9.01 -1.79
CA GLU A 330 -1.57 9.87 -2.76
C GLU A 330 -1.26 9.10 -4.06
N ARG A 331 -0.75 7.86 -3.97
CA ARG A 331 -0.47 7.02 -5.16
C ARG A 331 -1.73 6.55 -5.88
N CYS A 332 -2.81 6.25 -5.15
CA CYS A 332 -4.08 5.83 -5.77
C CYS A 332 -4.72 6.93 -6.62
N GLU A 333 -4.69 8.19 -6.15
CA GLU A 333 -5.26 9.31 -6.90
C GLU A 333 -4.53 9.52 -8.23
N ILE A 334 -3.20 9.37 -8.19
CA ILE A 334 -2.32 9.50 -9.35
C ILE A 334 -2.49 8.31 -10.32
N GLY A 335 -2.40 7.07 -9.84
CA GLY A 335 -2.36 5.88 -10.68
C GLY A 335 -3.69 5.49 -11.34
N GLU A 336 -4.82 6.06 -10.89
CA GLU A 336 -6.14 5.82 -11.49
C GLU A 336 -6.52 6.87 -12.56
N ASN A 337 -5.60 7.78 -12.93
CA ASN A 337 -5.86 8.92 -13.82
C ASN A 337 -7.08 9.74 -13.33
N ARG A 338 -7.24 9.81 -12.01
CA ARG A 338 -8.31 10.54 -11.33
C ARG A 338 -7.92 11.95 -10.94
N GLU A 339 -6.68 12.33 -11.17
CA GLU A 339 -6.16 13.67 -10.99
C GLU A 339 -5.31 14.01 -12.22
N ALA A 340 -5.62 15.14 -12.86
CA ALA A 340 -4.78 15.75 -13.87
C ALA A 340 -3.87 16.77 -13.19
N LEU A 341 -2.55 16.60 -13.33
CA LEU A 341 -1.54 17.57 -12.86
C LEU A 341 -1.10 18.39 -14.05
N LEU A 342 -1.38 19.69 -14.04
CA LEU A 342 -1.17 20.59 -15.17
C LEU A 342 -0.23 21.72 -14.78
N ALA A 343 0.72 22.05 -15.65
CA ALA A 343 1.45 23.31 -15.60
C ALA A 343 0.77 24.29 -16.56
N VAL A 344 0.11 25.31 -16.03
CA VAL A 344 -0.66 26.28 -16.81
C VAL A 344 0.04 27.62 -16.79
N THR A 345 0.53 28.05 -17.95
CA THR A 345 1.17 29.35 -18.13
C THR A 345 0.19 30.36 -18.72
N MET A 346 0.12 31.54 -18.11
CA MET A 346 -0.74 32.66 -18.49
C MET A 346 0.00 33.99 -18.42
N SER A 347 -0.60 35.06 -18.95
CA SER A 347 -0.06 36.41 -18.80
C SER A 347 -0.11 36.85 -17.33
N GLU A 348 0.96 37.45 -16.82
CA GLU A 348 1.00 38.02 -15.47
C GLU A 348 0.29 39.39 -15.47
N GLN A 349 -1.04 39.36 -15.46
CA GLN A 349 -1.90 40.55 -15.49
C GLN A 349 -3.11 40.38 -14.58
N PRO A 350 -3.61 41.46 -13.94
CA PRO A 350 -4.81 41.43 -13.12
C PRO A 350 -5.99 40.77 -13.85
N GLY A 351 -6.62 39.78 -13.21
CA GLY A 351 -7.75 39.03 -13.75
C GLY A 351 -7.41 37.78 -14.57
N SER A 352 -6.12 37.47 -14.80
CA SER A 352 -5.73 36.24 -15.50
C SER A 352 -6.14 34.98 -14.73
N PHE A 353 -5.95 34.97 -13.40
CA PHE A 353 -6.42 33.88 -12.53
C PHE A 353 -7.94 33.71 -12.53
N LEU A 354 -8.68 34.83 -12.56
CA LEU A 354 -10.14 34.79 -12.61
C LEU A 354 -10.63 34.20 -13.95
N LYS A 355 -10.02 34.62 -15.07
CA LYS A 355 -10.29 34.02 -16.39
C LYS A 355 -9.99 32.52 -16.39
N PHE A 356 -8.87 32.11 -15.79
CA PHE A 356 -8.51 30.70 -15.65
C PHE A 356 -9.56 29.92 -14.84
N ALA A 357 -9.97 30.45 -13.69
CA ALA A 357 -11.00 29.84 -12.85
C ALA A 357 -12.36 29.71 -13.57
N TYR A 358 -12.74 30.69 -14.40
CA TYR A 358 -13.95 30.58 -15.23
C TYR A 358 -13.89 29.44 -16.25
N VAL A 359 -12.73 29.21 -16.87
CA VAL A 359 -12.56 28.11 -17.84
C VAL A 359 -12.56 26.74 -17.14
N LEU A 360 -11.99 26.65 -15.93
CA LEU A 360 -12.13 25.46 -15.09
C LEU A 360 -13.58 25.22 -14.65
N GLY A 361 -14.33 26.29 -14.38
CA GLY A 361 -15.76 26.22 -14.04
C GLY A 361 -16.02 25.43 -12.76
N ASN A 362 -16.90 24.41 -12.85
CA ASN A 362 -17.32 23.60 -11.70
C ASN A 362 -16.47 22.34 -11.47
N ARG A 363 -15.32 22.23 -12.15
CA ARG A 363 -14.40 21.11 -11.99
C ARG A 363 -13.76 21.16 -10.59
N ALA A 364 -13.56 20.00 -9.99
CA ALA A 364 -13.03 19.93 -8.63
C ALA A 364 -11.51 20.09 -8.65
N VAL A 365 -11.04 21.29 -8.30
CA VAL A 365 -9.62 21.58 -8.11
C VAL A 365 -9.16 20.88 -6.84
N THR A 366 -8.12 20.06 -6.94
CA THR A 366 -7.47 19.36 -5.83
C THR A 366 -6.25 20.11 -5.33
N GLU A 367 -5.57 20.82 -6.22
CA GLU A 367 -4.39 21.60 -5.91
C GLU A 367 -4.31 22.85 -6.79
N PHE A 368 -3.88 23.96 -6.21
CA PHE A 368 -3.60 25.19 -6.93
C PHE A 368 -2.44 25.90 -6.26
N SER A 369 -1.29 25.88 -6.90
CA SER A 369 -0.04 26.39 -6.35
C SER A 369 0.61 27.37 -7.33
N TYR A 370 0.85 28.60 -6.87
CA TYR A 370 1.43 29.70 -7.61
C TYR A 370 2.35 30.55 -6.73
N ARG A 371 3.47 30.99 -7.31
CA ARG A 371 4.37 31.98 -6.74
C ARG A 371 4.80 32.96 -7.83
N TYR A 372 4.76 34.24 -7.52
CA TYR A 372 5.28 35.28 -8.39
C TYR A 372 6.75 35.04 -8.74
N ALA A 373 7.07 35.10 -10.03
CA ALA A 373 8.42 34.81 -10.54
C ALA A 373 8.84 35.65 -11.75
N ASP A 374 7.92 36.01 -12.64
CA ASP A 374 8.19 36.72 -13.90
C ASP A 374 7.06 37.73 -14.18
N ASP A 375 7.43 38.99 -14.46
CA ASP A 375 6.48 40.10 -14.68
C ASP A 375 5.60 39.95 -15.93
N LYS A 376 5.89 38.98 -16.80
CA LYS A 376 5.15 38.75 -18.07
C LYS A 376 4.36 37.46 -18.05
N ARG A 377 4.85 36.43 -17.36
CA ARG A 377 4.25 35.08 -17.40
C ARG A 377 4.10 34.50 -16.00
N ALA A 378 2.85 34.23 -15.63
CA ALA A 378 2.50 33.44 -14.46
C ALA A 378 2.46 31.96 -14.84
N CYS A 379 3.15 31.09 -14.11
CA CYS A 379 3.01 29.63 -14.23
C CYS A 379 2.36 29.07 -12.97
N VAL A 380 1.23 28.37 -13.14
CA VAL A 380 0.42 27.81 -12.07
C VAL A 380 0.50 26.30 -12.14
N PHE A 381 0.78 25.66 -11.01
CA PHE A 381 0.66 24.22 -10.87
C PHE A 381 -0.74 23.88 -10.36
N VAL A 382 -1.51 23.14 -11.17
CA VAL A 382 -2.92 22.87 -10.89
C VAL A 382 -3.21 21.39 -10.93
N GLY A 383 -3.81 20.88 -9.85
CA GLY A 383 -4.42 19.56 -9.79
C GLY A 383 -5.92 19.66 -10.01
N VAL A 384 -6.46 18.91 -10.95
CA VAL A 384 -7.91 18.82 -11.21
C VAL A 384 -8.35 17.38 -11.14
N ARG A 385 -9.37 17.09 -10.33
CA ARG A 385 -9.95 15.75 -10.25
C ARG A 385 -10.70 15.41 -11.54
N THR A 386 -10.38 14.27 -12.12
CA THR A 386 -10.94 13.72 -13.36
C THR A 386 -11.60 12.38 -13.11
N THR A 387 -12.58 12.02 -13.95
CA THR A 387 -13.23 10.71 -13.92
C THR A 387 -12.57 9.72 -14.87
N ASN A 388 -11.94 10.20 -15.94
CA ASN A 388 -11.25 9.41 -16.95
C ASN A 388 -10.26 10.27 -17.77
N GLU A 389 -9.49 9.61 -18.63
CA GLU A 389 -8.54 10.23 -19.57
C GLU A 389 -9.22 11.19 -20.57
N GLN A 390 -10.45 10.89 -20.99
CA GLN A 390 -11.16 11.75 -21.93
C GLN A 390 -11.48 13.11 -21.30
N GLU A 391 -11.95 13.13 -20.06
CA GLU A 391 -12.21 14.37 -19.32
C GLU A 391 -10.93 15.18 -19.10
N LYS A 392 -9.79 14.52 -18.85
CA LYS A 392 -8.48 15.18 -18.80
C LYS A 392 -8.16 15.87 -20.14
N ALA A 393 -8.31 15.16 -21.25
CA ALA A 393 -8.08 15.71 -22.58
C ALA A 393 -9.02 16.90 -22.89
N ASP A 394 -10.28 16.82 -22.46
CA ASP A 394 -11.26 17.90 -22.63
C ASP A 394 -10.87 19.14 -21.81
N ILE A 395 -10.35 18.97 -20.59
CA ILE A 395 -9.84 20.08 -19.75
C ILE A 395 -8.68 20.80 -20.44
N ILE A 396 -7.70 20.03 -20.93
CA ILE A 396 -6.53 20.59 -21.61
C ILE A 396 -6.98 21.36 -22.86
N ALA A 397 -7.85 20.77 -23.68
CA ALA A 397 -8.37 21.41 -24.88
C ALA A 397 -9.13 22.72 -24.59
N ASP A 398 -9.97 22.74 -23.56
CA ASP A 398 -10.70 23.93 -23.14
C ASP A 398 -9.76 25.05 -22.69
N LEU A 399 -8.73 24.73 -21.91
CA LEU A 399 -7.72 25.69 -21.46
C LEU A 399 -6.91 26.25 -22.64
N THR A 400 -6.40 25.39 -23.52
CA THR A 400 -5.64 25.81 -24.70
C THR A 400 -6.47 26.70 -25.63
N LYS A 401 -7.75 26.37 -25.84
CA LYS A 401 -8.66 27.18 -26.67
C LYS A 401 -8.87 28.60 -26.12
N ASN A 402 -8.76 28.78 -24.80
CA ASN A 402 -8.92 30.08 -24.14
C ASN A 402 -7.62 30.89 -24.03
N GLY A 403 -6.55 30.41 -24.67
CA GLY A 403 -5.25 31.10 -24.78
C GLY A 403 -4.28 30.81 -23.63
N PHE A 404 -4.50 29.72 -22.90
CA PHE A 404 -3.56 29.23 -21.89
C PHE A 404 -2.57 28.25 -22.53
N ASP A 405 -1.30 28.34 -22.14
CA ASP A 405 -0.28 27.34 -22.49
C ASP A 405 -0.28 26.27 -21.40
N VAL A 406 -0.55 25.02 -21.77
CA VAL A 406 -0.84 23.92 -20.82
C VAL A 406 0.02 22.72 -21.15
N GLU A 407 0.79 22.28 -20.15
CA GLU A 407 1.56 21.05 -20.23
C GLU A 407 0.98 20.01 -19.25
N ASP A 408 0.77 18.78 -19.73
CA ASP A 408 0.28 17.67 -18.91
C ASP A 408 1.44 17.01 -18.16
N MET A 409 1.46 17.18 -16.84
CA MET A 409 2.44 16.59 -15.92
C MET A 409 1.88 15.36 -15.20
N SER A 410 0.71 14.85 -15.62
CA SER A 410 0.04 13.71 -14.97
C SER A 410 0.80 12.40 -15.09
N ASP A 411 1.81 12.30 -15.96
CA ASP A 411 2.71 11.15 -16.08
C ASP A 411 4.14 11.45 -15.57
N ASP A 412 4.41 12.67 -15.09
CA ASP A 412 5.73 13.07 -14.58
C ASP A 412 5.91 12.69 -13.10
N ASP A 413 6.80 11.73 -12.83
CA ASP A 413 7.12 11.27 -11.46
C ASP A 413 7.70 12.37 -10.58
N ILE A 414 8.51 13.29 -11.12
CA ILE A 414 9.11 14.41 -10.38
C ILE A 414 8.00 15.40 -9.98
N ALA A 415 7.05 15.67 -10.88
CA ALA A 415 5.91 16.53 -10.58
C ALA A 415 5.06 15.96 -9.42
N LYS A 416 4.75 14.67 -9.51
CA LYS A 416 3.95 13.90 -8.53
C LYS A 416 4.59 13.80 -7.15
N THR A 417 5.90 13.54 -7.11
CA THR A 417 6.60 13.19 -5.86
C THR A 417 7.30 14.37 -5.20
N HIS A 418 7.71 15.38 -5.97
CA HIS A 418 8.52 16.48 -5.49
C HIS A 418 7.90 17.86 -5.78
N VAL A 419 7.67 18.21 -7.05
CA VAL A 419 7.32 19.61 -7.42
C VAL A 419 6.06 20.08 -6.73
N ARG A 420 5.02 19.24 -6.65
CA ARG A 420 3.77 19.56 -5.93
C ARG A 420 3.96 19.92 -4.44
N TYR A 421 5.09 19.55 -3.84
CA TYR A 421 5.45 19.88 -2.46
C TYR A 421 6.46 21.03 -2.34
N LEU A 422 7.06 21.47 -3.45
CA LEU A 422 8.12 22.47 -3.51
C LEU A 422 7.66 23.81 -4.11
N MET A 423 6.52 23.82 -4.80
CA MET A 423 5.89 25.05 -5.29
C MET A 423 5.63 25.99 -4.11
N GLY A 424 6.12 27.23 -4.22
CA GLY A 424 5.98 28.21 -3.15
C GLY A 424 7.12 29.21 -3.11
N GLY A 425 8.38 28.73 -3.16
CA GLY A 425 9.61 29.51 -3.40
C GLY A 425 9.79 30.87 -2.71
N ARG A 426 10.91 31.55 -2.98
CA ARG A 426 11.07 32.97 -2.64
C ARG A 426 10.82 33.83 -3.86
N ALA A 427 10.20 34.99 -3.65
CA ALA A 427 10.01 36.01 -4.67
C ALA A 427 10.62 37.32 -4.15
N ALA A 428 11.30 38.07 -5.02
CA ALA A 428 11.82 39.39 -4.68
C ALA A 428 10.69 40.42 -4.77
N ASN A 429 9.85 40.48 -3.73
CA ASN A 429 8.68 41.36 -3.70
C ASN A 429 8.74 42.34 -2.54
N ASP A 430 8.64 43.64 -2.85
CA ASP A 430 8.38 44.69 -1.88
C ASP A 430 6.87 44.71 -1.54
N ASN A 431 6.53 44.89 -0.25
CA ASN A 431 5.17 45.07 0.27
C ASN A 431 4.19 43.88 0.11
N GLU A 432 4.68 42.64 0.14
CA GLU A 432 3.83 41.44 0.21
C GLU A 432 3.30 41.18 1.62
N ARG A 433 1.98 41.01 1.75
CA ARG A 433 1.28 40.59 2.97
C ARG A 433 0.66 39.21 2.80
N LEU A 434 0.77 38.38 3.84
CA LEU A 434 0.39 36.98 3.80
C LEU A 434 -0.85 36.73 4.66
N TYR A 435 -1.83 36.06 4.08
CA TYR A 435 -3.08 35.74 4.76
C TYR A 435 -3.38 34.25 4.63
N THR A 436 -3.91 33.67 5.71
CA THR A 436 -4.58 32.37 5.65
C THR A 436 -6.07 32.55 5.46
N PHE A 437 -6.70 31.62 4.74
CA PHE A 437 -8.15 31.57 4.57
C PHE A 437 -8.65 30.15 4.81
N GLU A 438 -9.81 30.02 5.46
CA GLU A 438 -10.54 28.76 5.56
C GLU A 438 -11.70 28.78 4.57
N PHE A 439 -11.59 27.98 3.50
CA PHE A 439 -12.69 27.83 2.55
C PHE A 439 -13.56 26.63 2.93
N PRO A 440 -14.90 26.77 2.89
CA PRO A 440 -15.75 25.60 2.83
C PRO A 440 -15.46 24.83 1.53
N GLU A 441 -15.26 23.51 1.59
CA GLU A 441 -15.07 22.66 0.40
C GLU A 441 -16.37 22.57 -0.43
N GLN A 442 -16.73 23.66 -1.12
CA GLN A 442 -17.85 23.76 -2.04
C GLN A 442 -17.35 24.01 -3.47
N LYS A 443 -18.04 23.43 -4.45
CA LYS A 443 -17.73 23.69 -5.87
C LYS A 443 -17.83 25.19 -6.16
N GLY A 444 -16.80 25.74 -6.81
CA GLY A 444 -16.75 27.16 -7.14
C GLY A 444 -16.29 28.09 -6.01
N ALA A 445 -15.86 27.57 -4.85
CA ALA A 445 -15.33 28.40 -3.76
C ALA A 445 -14.11 29.23 -4.20
N LEU A 446 -13.18 28.62 -4.96
CA LEU A 446 -12.05 29.33 -5.55
C LEU A 446 -12.48 30.44 -6.51
N LEU A 447 -13.49 30.18 -7.35
CA LEU A 447 -14.02 31.18 -8.27
C LEU A 447 -14.63 32.37 -7.50
N LYS A 448 -15.50 32.09 -6.51
CA LYS A 448 -16.11 33.12 -5.65
C LYS A 448 -15.06 33.95 -4.91
N PHE A 449 -14.00 33.32 -4.43
CA PHE A 449 -12.88 34.01 -3.80
C PHE A 449 -12.20 34.99 -4.77
N LEU A 450 -11.84 34.53 -5.97
CA LEU A 450 -11.21 35.37 -6.98
C LEU A 450 -12.13 36.49 -7.48
N GLU A 451 -13.44 36.22 -7.61
CA GLU A 451 -14.46 37.21 -8.00
C GLU A 451 -14.58 38.35 -6.99
N THR A 452 -14.54 38.02 -5.68
CA THR A 452 -14.71 39.02 -4.62
C THR A 452 -13.50 39.93 -4.49
N LEU A 453 -12.31 39.46 -4.85
CA LEU A 453 -11.10 40.29 -4.91
C LEU A 453 -11.05 41.21 -6.14
N GLN A 454 -12.02 41.10 -7.06
CA GLN A 454 -12.33 42.03 -8.17
C GLN A 454 -11.14 42.53 -9.00
N ASN A 455 -10.08 41.72 -9.15
CA ASN A 455 -8.85 42.07 -9.88
C ASN A 455 -8.14 43.34 -9.35
N ARG A 456 -8.47 43.80 -8.15
CA ARG A 456 -7.96 45.08 -7.62
C ARG A 456 -6.60 44.94 -6.96
N TRP A 457 -6.32 43.77 -6.38
CA TRP A 457 -5.05 43.46 -5.72
C TRP A 457 -4.31 42.35 -6.46
N ASN A 458 -2.99 42.51 -6.58
CA ASN A 458 -2.16 41.50 -7.22
C ASN A 458 -1.88 40.35 -6.25
N ILE A 459 -2.13 39.12 -6.70
CA ILE A 459 -1.84 37.91 -5.94
C ILE A 459 -0.42 37.51 -6.28
N SER A 460 0.46 37.46 -5.28
CA SER A 460 1.88 37.11 -5.44
C SER A 460 2.23 35.73 -4.89
N LEU A 461 1.33 35.12 -4.13
CA LEU A 461 1.39 33.73 -3.69
C LEU A 461 -0.02 33.18 -3.61
N PHE A 462 -0.21 31.96 -4.09
CA PHE A 462 -1.46 31.25 -3.86
C PHE A 462 -1.16 29.76 -3.68
N HIS A 463 -1.54 29.20 -2.54
CA HIS A 463 -1.37 27.79 -2.25
C HIS A 463 -2.66 27.23 -1.67
N TYR A 464 -3.28 26.33 -2.43
CA TYR A 464 -4.48 25.60 -2.07
C TYR A 464 -4.26 24.11 -2.27
N ARG A 465 -4.67 23.31 -1.29
CA ARG A 465 -4.74 21.85 -1.42
C ARG A 465 -5.94 21.29 -0.69
N ALA A 466 -6.75 20.51 -1.40
CA ALA A 466 -7.84 19.75 -0.82
C ALA A 466 -7.25 18.59 0.00
N HIS A 467 -7.49 18.59 1.31
CA HIS A 467 -7.02 17.54 2.22
C HIS A 467 -8.15 16.62 2.70
N GLY A 468 -9.37 16.77 2.17
CA GLY A 468 -10.53 15.99 2.60
C GLY A 468 -10.94 16.28 4.04
N ALA A 469 -10.54 17.44 4.57
CA ALA A 469 -11.02 18.02 5.81
C ALA A 469 -12.16 19.01 5.51
N ASP A 470 -12.99 19.33 6.49
CA ASP A 470 -14.17 20.20 6.32
C ASP A 470 -13.82 21.62 5.80
N TYR A 471 -12.55 22.03 5.93
CA TYR A 471 -12.03 23.31 5.47
C TYR A 471 -10.76 23.14 4.65
N GLY A 472 -10.72 23.79 3.48
CA GLY A 472 -9.51 23.97 2.70
C GLY A 472 -8.71 25.14 3.25
N ASN A 473 -7.52 24.86 3.78
CA ASN A 473 -6.60 25.90 4.23
C ASN A 473 -5.87 26.48 3.02
N ILE A 474 -6.04 27.78 2.81
CA ILE A 474 -5.39 28.51 1.74
C ILE A 474 -4.41 29.47 2.34
N LEU A 475 -3.25 29.55 1.71
CA LEU A 475 -2.28 30.58 1.97
C LEU A 475 -2.20 31.46 0.73
N ALA A 476 -2.47 32.75 0.87
CA ALA A 476 -2.33 33.70 -0.23
C ALA A 476 -1.52 34.91 0.18
N GLY A 477 -0.63 35.34 -0.72
CA GLY A 477 0.15 36.55 -0.61
C GLY A 477 -0.40 37.60 -1.56
N PHE A 478 -0.51 38.84 -1.07
CA PHE A 478 -1.00 39.98 -1.83
C PHE A 478 0.02 41.11 -1.78
N GLN A 479 0.23 41.76 -2.91
CA GLN A 479 0.95 43.02 -2.98
C GLN A 479 -0.05 44.15 -2.70
N ILE A 480 0.11 44.83 -1.57
CA ILE A 480 -0.81 45.87 -1.09
C ILE A 480 0.01 47.15 -0.90
N GLU A 481 -0.41 48.24 -1.56
CA GLU A 481 0.24 49.54 -1.41
C GLU A 481 -0.05 50.20 -0.05
N GLU A 482 0.86 51.06 0.40
CA GLU A 482 0.70 51.82 1.66
C GLU A 482 -0.53 52.75 1.58
N GLY A 483 -1.64 52.32 2.18
CA GLY A 483 -2.90 53.07 2.24
C GLY A 483 -4.14 52.26 1.84
N GLU A 484 -3.98 51.16 1.09
CA GLU A 484 -5.10 50.34 0.62
C GLU A 484 -5.55 49.26 1.61
N GLN A 485 -4.84 49.12 2.73
CA GLN A 485 -5.06 48.05 3.70
C GLN A 485 -6.49 48.03 4.26
N SER A 486 -7.06 49.20 4.59
CA SER A 486 -8.41 49.25 5.16
C SER A 486 -9.47 48.85 4.14
N GLU A 487 -9.27 49.20 2.86
CA GLU A 487 -10.17 48.77 1.77
C GLU A 487 -10.05 47.27 1.51
N PHE A 488 -8.83 46.72 1.58
CA PHE A 488 -8.58 45.30 1.44
C PHE A 488 -9.27 44.48 2.54
N GLU A 489 -9.10 44.87 3.80
CA GLU A 489 -9.75 44.19 4.94
C GLU A 489 -11.30 44.27 4.85
N GLN A 490 -11.85 45.38 4.35
CA GLN A 490 -13.30 45.49 4.09
C GLN A 490 -13.77 44.55 2.98
N ALA A 491 -12.99 44.39 1.89
CA ALA A 491 -13.31 43.43 0.84
C ALA A 491 -13.23 41.98 1.34
N LEU A 492 -12.23 41.66 2.16
CA LEU A 492 -12.14 40.34 2.80
C LEU A 492 -13.33 40.06 3.74
N ALA A 493 -13.81 41.07 4.47
CA ALA A 493 -14.99 40.91 5.30
C ALA A 493 -16.27 40.55 4.50
N GLN A 494 -16.35 40.96 3.22
CA GLN A 494 -17.48 40.61 2.34
C GLN A 494 -17.45 39.14 1.88
N LEU A 495 -16.28 38.47 1.90
CA LEU A 495 -16.17 37.04 1.57
C LEU A 495 -16.93 36.16 2.56
N ASN A 496 -17.11 36.64 3.80
CA ASN A 496 -17.66 35.88 4.92
C ASN A 496 -16.89 34.55 5.15
N TYR A 497 -15.57 34.58 4.92
CA TYR A 497 -14.64 33.50 5.20
C TYR A 497 -13.80 33.85 6.43
N VAL A 498 -13.34 32.83 7.14
CA VAL A 498 -12.36 33.02 8.22
C VAL A 498 -11.02 33.32 7.56
N PHE A 499 -10.39 34.43 7.96
CA PHE A 499 -9.06 34.79 7.51
C PHE A 499 -8.20 35.31 8.66
N GLU A 500 -6.89 35.12 8.57
CA GLU A 500 -5.91 35.61 9.53
C GLU A 500 -4.72 36.21 8.80
N ASP A 501 -4.25 37.37 9.25
CA ASP A 501 -2.99 37.95 8.78
C ASP A 501 -1.81 37.23 9.44
N VAL A 502 -1.02 36.54 8.63
CA VAL A 502 0.15 35.76 9.04
C VAL A 502 1.44 36.32 8.45
N THR A 503 1.46 37.61 8.08
CA THR A 503 2.61 38.30 7.48
C THR A 503 3.87 38.23 8.35
N GLU A 504 3.71 38.17 9.68
CA GLU A 504 4.83 38.06 10.64
C GLU A 504 5.23 36.61 10.96
N SER A 505 4.68 35.62 10.23
CA SER A 505 5.02 34.22 10.40
C SER A 505 6.51 33.97 10.19
N LYS A 506 7.15 33.29 11.15
CA LYS A 506 8.57 32.91 11.05
C LYS A 506 8.82 32.03 9.82
N SER A 507 7.89 31.12 9.49
CA SER A 507 8.01 30.24 8.34
C SER A 507 8.00 31.02 7.02
N TYR A 508 7.13 32.01 6.91
CA TYR A 508 7.09 32.91 5.75
C TYR A 508 8.42 33.65 5.59
N ARG A 509 8.92 34.27 6.66
CA ARG A 509 10.20 35.02 6.64
C ARG A 509 11.42 34.17 6.23
N TYR A 510 11.47 32.90 6.63
CA TYR A 510 12.62 32.03 6.34
C TYR A 510 12.55 31.29 5.00
N PHE A 511 11.36 31.00 4.48
CA PHE A 511 11.23 30.11 3.31
C PHE A 511 10.53 30.74 2.10
N LEU A 512 9.75 31.80 2.31
CA LEU A 512 8.90 32.38 1.26
C LEU A 512 9.22 33.85 0.96
N ARG A 513 9.64 34.64 1.96
CA ARG A 513 9.98 36.05 1.81
C ARG A 513 11.39 36.29 1.26
#